data_AF-A0A1X0D4L2-F1
#
_entry.id   AF-A0A1X0D4L2-F1
#
_cell.length_a   1.000
_cell.length_b   1.000
_cell.length_c   1.000
_cell.angle_alpha   90.00
_cell.angle_beta   90.00
_cell.angle_gamma   90.00
#
_symmetry.space_group_name_H-M   'P 1'
#
loop_
_entity.id
_entity.type
_entity.pdbx_description
1 polymer ?
#
loop_
_entity_poly.entity_id
_entity_poly.type
_entity_poly.pdbx_seq_one_letter_code
_entity_poly.pdbx_strand_id
1 'polypeptide(L)'
;MTRKPVSPVPPEGLLGASDWDDEDLLTIVEASERLVEEIRACRERIRQAERVPAEPADGTALDAERSRLQELIGAVERIRAAQANAPR
;
A
#
# COMPACT_ATOMS: atom_id res chain seq x y z
N MET A 1 10.28 33.86 46.21
CA MET A 1 10.54 32.87 45.14
C MET A 1 10.15 33.48 43.80
N THR A 2 11.12 33.98 43.03
CA THR A 2 10.90 34.67 41.75
C THR A 2 10.75 33.64 40.64
N ARG A 3 9.55 33.51 40.06
CA ARG A 3 9.32 32.67 38.87
C ARG A 3 9.96 33.36 37.66
N LYS A 4 10.97 32.74 37.06
CA LYS A 4 11.53 33.19 35.78
C LYS A 4 10.48 33.00 34.67
N PRO A 5 10.34 33.94 33.72
CA PRO A 5 9.46 33.75 32.58
C PRO A 5 10.01 32.62 31.70
N VAL A 6 9.15 31.67 31.35
CA VAL A 6 9.44 30.64 30.33
C VAL A 6 9.26 31.33 28.98
N SER A 7 10.36 31.52 28.24
CA SER A 7 10.27 32.03 26.87
C SER A 7 9.50 31.02 26.00
N PRO A 8 8.60 31.46 25.12
CA PRO A 8 7.91 30.57 24.20
C PRO A 8 8.94 29.93 23.25
N VAL A 9 8.85 28.61 23.09
CA VAL A 9 9.65 27.89 22.10
C VAL A 9 9.22 28.37 20.71
N PRO A 10 10.15 28.80 19.84
CA PRO A 10 9.83 29.17 18.47
C PRO A 10 9.12 28.01 17.75
N PRO A 11 8.13 28.27 16.88
CA PRO A 11 7.38 27.23 16.19
C PRO A 11 8.29 26.35 15.32
N GLU A 12 9.42 26.88 14.86
CA GLU A 12 10.43 26.15 14.08
C GLU A 12 11.08 24.97 14.85
N GLY A 13 10.96 24.92 16.19
CA GLY A 13 11.47 23.82 17.01
C GLY A 13 10.40 22.86 17.56
N LEU A 14 9.11 23.11 17.28
CA LEU A 14 7.99 22.28 17.76
C LEU A 14 7.62 21.16 16.78
N LEU A 15 7.93 21.35 15.50
CA LEU A 15 7.83 20.35 14.46
C LEU A 15 9.27 20.13 14.00
N GLY A 16 9.89 19.02 14.41
CA GLY A 16 11.19 18.63 13.87
C GLY A 16 11.16 18.72 12.34
N ALA A 17 12.29 19.06 11.71
CA ALA A 17 12.38 19.09 10.25
C ALA A 17 11.76 17.80 9.70
N SER A 18 10.68 17.95 8.94
CA SER A 18 9.95 16.85 8.34
C SER A 18 10.93 16.08 7.47
N ASP A 19 11.37 14.92 7.95
CA ASP A 19 12.24 13.94 7.29
C ASP A 19 11.45 13.03 6.35
N TRP A 20 10.30 13.51 5.89
CA TRP A 20 9.61 12.94 4.75
C TRP A 20 10.32 13.49 3.51
N ASP A 21 11.57 13.07 3.31
CA ASP A 21 12.17 13.09 2.00
C ASP A 21 11.31 12.18 1.11
N ASP A 22 10.90 12.71 -0.03
CA ASP A 22 10.03 12.05 -1.01
C ASP A 22 10.67 10.80 -1.65
N GLU A 23 11.74 10.26 -1.05
CA GLU A 23 12.67 9.27 -1.62
C GLU A 23 12.03 7.92 -1.91
N ASP A 24 10.86 7.60 -1.32
CA ASP A 24 10.16 6.33 -1.53
C ASP A 24 8.74 6.46 -2.12
N LEU A 25 8.33 7.65 -2.59
CA LEU A 25 7.01 7.79 -3.22
C LEU A 25 7.03 7.28 -4.67
N LEU A 26 6.37 6.15 -4.90
CA LEU A 26 6.11 5.67 -6.26
C LEU A 26 5.21 6.65 -7.02
N THR A 27 5.58 6.93 -8.27
CA THR A 27 4.64 7.53 -9.20
C THR A 27 3.42 6.64 -9.38
N ILE A 28 2.30 7.23 -9.80
CA ILE A 28 1.08 6.45 -10.07
C ILE A 28 1.34 5.36 -11.12
N VAL A 29 2.24 5.61 -12.08
CA VAL A 29 2.65 4.64 -13.10
C VAL A 29 3.38 3.47 -12.46
N GLU A 30 4.42 3.72 -11.66
CA GLU A 30 5.20 2.68 -11.00
C GLU A 30 4.35 1.87 -10.00
N ALA A 31 3.47 2.54 -9.26
CA ALA A 31 2.51 1.89 -8.37
C ALA A 31 1.55 0.97 -9.15
N SER A 32 1.11 1.41 -10.34
CA SER A 32 0.24 0.61 -11.20
C SER A 32 0.95 -0.62 -11.78
N GLU A 33 2.20 -0.47 -12.20
CA GLU A 33 3.03 -1.56 -12.71
C GLU A 33 3.26 -2.62 -11.62
N ARG A 34 3.66 -2.19 -10.42
CA ARG A 34 3.83 -3.10 -9.27
C ARG A 34 2.55 -3.82 -8.89
N LEU A 35 1.39 -3.14 -8.96
CA LEU A 35 0.09 -3.78 -8.72
C LEU A 35 -0.20 -4.87 -9.76
N VAL A 36 0.12 -4.64 -11.04
CA VAL A 36 -0.06 -5.64 -12.10
C VAL A 36 0.83 -6.87 -11.86
N GLU A 37 2.08 -6.65 -11.45
CA GLU A 37 3.01 -7.73 -11.10
C GLU A 37 2.51 -8.55 -9.90
N GLU A 38 2.03 -7.89 -8.85
CA GLU A 38 1.50 -8.60 -7.67
C GLU A 38 0.23 -9.39 -8.01
N ILE A 39 -0.66 -8.86 -8.86
CA ILE A 39 -1.83 -9.59 -9.38
C ILE A 39 -1.39 -10.85 -10.13
N ARG A 40 -0.35 -10.75 -10.96
CA ARG A 40 0.20 -11.89 -11.69
C ARG A 40 0.77 -12.94 -10.73
N ALA A 41 1.54 -12.51 -9.74
CA ALA A 41 2.11 -13.39 -8.72
C ALA A 41 1.01 -14.11 -7.92
N CYS A 42 0.00 -13.39 -7.48
CA CYS A 42 -1.13 -13.93 -6.73
C CYS A 42 -1.92 -14.97 -7.53
N ARG A 43 -2.20 -14.69 -8.82
CA ARG A 43 -2.84 -15.67 -9.72
C ARG A 43 -2.03 -16.95 -9.88
N GLU A 44 -0.70 -16.84 -9.96
CA GLU A 44 0.16 -18.01 -10.07
C GLU A 44 0.20 -18.81 -8.75
N ARG A 45 0.26 -18.14 -7.59
CA ARG A 45 0.14 -18.81 -6.27
C ARG A 45 -1.17 -19.59 -6.14
N ILE A 46 -2.30 -18.99 -6.53
CA ILE A 46 -3.61 -19.66 -6.54
C ILE A 46 -3.59 -20.89 -7.45
N ARG A 47 -3.10 -20.73 -8.69
CA ARG A 47 -3.01 -21.83 -9.65
C ARG A 47 -2.13 -22.98 -9.16
N GLN A 48 -1.03 -22.66 -8.48
CA GLN A 48 -0.13 -23.66 -7.90
C GLN A 48 -0.84 -24.42 -6.77
N ALA A 49 -1.49 -23.69 -5.86
CA ALA A 49 -2.27 -24.28 -4.77
C ALA A 49 -3.42 -25.17 -5.28
N GLU A 50 -4.08 -24.80 -6.37
CA GLU A 50 -5.16 -25.60 -6.99
C GLU A 50 -4.65 -26.87 -7.69
N ARG A 51 -3.37 -26.92 -8.08
CA ARG A 51 -2.75 -28.07 -8.77
C ARG A 51 -2.17 -29.12 -7.83
N VAL A 52 -1.85 -28.74 -6.58
CA VAL A 52 -1.35 -29.69 -5.59
C VAL A 52 -2.54 -30.48 -5.05
N PRO A 53 -2.58 -31.83 -5.24
CA PRO A 53 -3.62 -32.65 -4.65
C PRO A 53 -3.60 -32.48 -3.13
N ALA A 54 -4.76 -32.22 -2.53
CA ALA A 54 -4.90 -31.89 -1.13
C ALA A 54 -4.27 -32.95 -0.21
N GLU A 55 -3.02 -32.73 0.21
CA GLU A 55 -2.76 -32.82 1.64
C GLU A 55 -3.67 -31.78 2.35
N PRO A 56 -4.00 -31.92 3.64
CA PRO A 56 -4.75 -30.90 4.36
C PRO A 56 -3.89 -29.62 4.52
N ALA A 57 -3.59 -28.97 3.40
CA ALA A 57 -3.06 -27.64 3.32
C ALA A 57 -4.22 -26.70 3.65
N ASP A 58 -3.98 -25.86 4.65
CA ASP A 58 -4.91 -24.89 5.20
C ASP A 58 -5.71 -24.18 4.09
N GLY A 59 -6.98 -24.56 3.91
CA GLY A 59 -7.89 -23.91 2.94
C GLY A 59 -8.00 -22.39 3.18
N THR A 60 -7.68 -21.95 4.40
CA THR A 60 -7.55 -20.56 4.81
C THR A 60 -6.47 -19.80 4.02
N ALA A 61 -5.37 -20.45 3.61
CA ALA A 61 -4.30 -19.81 2.83
C ALA A 61 -4.73 -19.53 1.38
N LEU A 62 -5.47 -20.45 0.76
CA LEU A 62 -6.00 -20.25 -0.59
C LEU A 62 -7.08 -19.17 -0.61
N ASP A 63 -7.96 -19.16 0.39
CA ASP A 63 -9.01 -18.14 0.52
C ASP A 63 -8.43 -16.75 0.84
N ALA A 64 -7.34 -16.69 1.61
CA ALA A 64 -6.59 -15.46 1.84
C ALA A 64 -5.97 -14.92 0.54
N GLU A 65 -5.35 -15.77 -0.29
CA GLU A 65 -4.83 -15.36 -1.60
C GLU A 65 -5.95 -14.90 -2.55
N ARG A 66 -7.12 -15.56 -2.55
CA ARG A 66 -8.27 -15.12 -3.34
C ARG A 66 -8.80 -13.76 -2.89
N SER A 67 -8.89 -13.53 -1.59
CA SER A 67 -9.31 -12.24 -1.02
C SER A 67 -8.32 -11.14 -1.40
N ARG A 68 -7.02 -11.41 -1.25
CA ARG A 68 -5.95 -10.50 -1.65
C ARG A 68 -5.99 -10.16 -3.15
N LEU A 69 -6.27 -11.15 -4.01
CA LEU A 69 -6.43 -10.91 -5.45
C LEU A 69 -7.56 -9.93 -5.75
N GLN A 70 -8.71 -10.08 -5.07
CA GLN A 70 -9.86 -9.18 -5.23
C GLN A 70 -9.52 -7.76 -4.80
N GLU A 71 -8.82 -7.59 -3.68
CA GLU A 71 -8.38 -6.28 -3.19
C GLU A 71 -7.44 -5.58 -4.19
N LEU A 72 -6.47 -6.32 -4.75
CA LEU A 72 -5.51 -5.79 -5.72
C LEU A 72 -6.21 -5.37 -7.02
N ILE A 73 -7.14 -6.17 -7.53
CA ILE A 73 -7.94 -5.83 -8.72
C ILE A 73 -8.76 -4.56 -8.44
N GLY A 74 -9.45 -4.50 -7.30
CA GLY A 74 -10.22 -3.33 -6.92
C GLY A 74 -9.35 -2.07 -6.75
N ALA A 75 -8.10 -2.21 -6.29
CA ALA A 75 -7.16 -1.09 -6.20
C ALA A 75 -6.80 -0.55 -7.59
N VAL A 76 -6.52 -1.43 -8.56
CA VAL A 76 -6.24 -1.03 -9.95
C VAL A 76 -7.45 -0.32 -10.57
N GLU A 77 -8.66 -0.82 -10.33
CA GLU A 77 -9.89 -0.20 -10.84
C GLU A 77 -10.11 1.20 -10.25
N ARG A 78 -9.87 1.39 -8.95
CA ARG A 78 -9.94 2.70 -8.30
C ARG A 78 -8.92 3.68 -8.86
N ILE A 79 -7.67 3.24 -9.09
CA ILE A 79 -6.63 4.09 -9.70
C ILE A 79 -7.03 4.50 -11.12
N ARG A 80 -7.51 3.56 -11.93
CA ARG A 80 -7.99 3.86 -13.29
C ARG A 80 -9.16 4.84 -13.28
N ALA A 81 -10.12 4.65 -12.38
CA ALA A 81 -11.25 5.58 -12.23
C ALA A 81 -10.78 6.98 -11.80
N ALA A 82 -9.83 7.08 -10.87
CA ALA A 82 -9.27 8.36 -10.46
C ALA A 82 -8.54 9.08 -11.61
N GLN A 83 -7.74 8.35 -12.40
CA GLN A 83 -7.07 8.89 -13.58
C GLN A 83 -8.04 9.37 -14.66
N ALA A 84 -9.14 8.63 -14.89
CA ALA A 84 -10.15 9.01 -15.87
C ALA A 84 -10.92 10.30 -15.47
N ASN A 85 -11.04 10.55 -14.16
CA ASN A 85 -11.76 11.69 -13.60
C ASN A 85 -10.84 12.88 -13.25
N ALA A 86 -9.54 12.77 -13.47
CA ALA A 86 -8.60 13.85 -13.17
C ALA A 86 -8.80 15.01 -14.18
N PRO A 87 -8.93 16.27 -13.72
CA PRO A 87 -9.02 17.42 -14.61
C PRO A 87 -7.71 17.56 -15.42
N ARG A 88 -7.86 17.87 -16.71
CA ARG A 88 -6.74 18.09 -17.63
C ARG A 88 -6.02 19.41 -17.39
#